data_AF-A0A382MD06-F1
#
_entry.id   AF-A0A382MD06-F1
#
_cell.length_a   1.000
_cell.length_b   1.000
_cell.length_c   1.000
_cell.angle_alpha   90.00
_cell.angle_beta   90.00
_cell.angle_gamma   90.00
#
_symmetry.space_group_name_H-M   'P 1'
#
loop_
_entity.id
_entity.type
_entity.pdbx_description
1 polymer ?
#
loop_
_entity_poly.entity_id
_entity_poly.type
_entity_poly.pdbx_seq_one_letter_code
_entity_poly.pdbx_strand_id
1 'polypeptide(L)' 'MIYNVRAKIIEEKLDEFYERLTDGTIENQLPDGQEIVSSMKRAVLTELGLIEWFETCFCPTPLQHERET' A
#
# COMPACT_ATOMS: atom_id res chain seq x y z
N MET A 1 -12.24 -3.97 7.93
CA MET A 1 -13.07 -3.45 6.82
C MET A 1 -12.28 -3.61 5.53
N ILE A 2 -12.91 -3.96 4.40
CA ILE A 2 -12.21 -4.07 3.12
C ILE A 2 -12.32 -2.74 2.39
N TYR A 3 -11.19 -2.17 1.99
CA TYR A 3 -11.11 -0.91 1.25
C TYR A 3 -10.65 -1.16 -0.18
N ASN A 4 -11.19 -0.37 -1.12
CA ASN A 4 -10.65 -0.26 -2.48
C ASN A 4 -9.81 1.01 -2.54
N VAL A 5 -8.50 0.85 -2.73
CA VAL A 5 -7.52 1.93 -2.73
C VAL A 5 -7.05 2.19 -4.16
N ARG A 6 -6.86 3.48 -4.48
CA ARG A 6 -6.38 3.94 -5.79
C ARG A 6 -5.23 4.90 -5.59
N ALA A 7 -4.14 4.69 -6.31
CA ALA A 7 -2.95 5.55 -6.23
C ALA A 7 -2.38 5.88 -7.62
N LYS A 8 -1.62 6.97 -7.67
CA LYS A 8 -0.79 7.34 -8.82
C LYS A 8 0.64 6.91 -8.58
N ILE A 9 1.30 6.44 -9.64
CA ILE A 9 2.73 6.16 -9.61
C ILE A 9 3.49 7.48 -9.62
N ILE A 10 4.53 7.57 -8.78
CA ILE A 10 5.57 8.59 -8.86
C ILE A 10 6.77 7.88 -9.47
N GLU A 11 6.96 8.02 -10.79
CA GLU A 11 7.93 7.23 -11.56
C GLU A 11 9.36 7.40 -11.03
N GLU A 12 9.71 8.61 -10.58
CA GLU A 12 11.04 8.91 -10.05
C GLU A 12 11.37 8.18 -8.74
N LYS A 13 10.36 7.60 -8.09
CA LYS A 13 10.48 6.89 -6.81
C LYS A 13 10.27 5.39 -6.94
N LEU A 14 10.00 4.87 -8.13
CA LEU A 14 9.60 3.48 -8.32
C LEU A 14 10.72 2.49 -7.97
N ASP A 15 11.97 2.80 -8.36
CA ASP A 15 13.13 1.95 -8.04
C ASP A 15 13.39 1.88 -6.54
N GLU A 16 13.44 3.04 -5.87
CA GLU A 16 13.59 3.14 -4.41
C GLU A 16 12.46 2.40 -3.68
N PHE A 17 11.22 2.55 -4.17
CA PHE A 17 10.07 1.88 -3.59
C PHE A 17 10.15 0.36 -3.73
N TYR A 18 10.57 -0.13 -4.91
CA TYR A 18 10.74 -1.57 -5.15
C TYR A 18 11.82 -2.19 -4.26
N GLU A 19 12.94 -1.50 -4.08
CA GLU A 19 14.01 -1.93 -3.17
C GLU A 19 13.47 -2.08 -1.74
N ARG A 20 12.79 -1.05 -1.21
CA ARG A 20 12.23 -1.07 0.15
C ARG A 20 11.10 -2.10 0.34
N LEU A 21 10.39 -2.43 -0.73
CA LEU A 21 9.38 -3.50 -0.72
C LEU A 21 10.01 -4.89 -0.64
N THR A 22 11.23 -5.07 -1.13
CA THR A 22 11.88 -6.38 -1.27
C THR A 22 13.01 -6.63 -0.29
N ASP A 23 13.60 -5.59 0.30
CA ASP A 23 14.66 -5.67 1.31
C ASP A 23 14.14 -6.02 2.73
N GLY A 24 12.82 -6.13 2.89
CA GLY A 24 12.15 -6.45 4.15
C GLY A 24 11.99 -5.24 5.09
N THR A 25 12.43 -4.04 4.71
CA THR A 25 12.28 -2.84 5.54
C THR A 25 10.81 -2.44 5.69
N ILE A 26 9.99 -2.64 4.66
CA ILE A 26 8.53 -2.42 4.75
C ILE A 26 7.85 -3.59 5.46
N GLU A 27 8.18 -4.85 5.12
CA GLU A 27 7.51 -6.03 5.69
C GLU A 27 7.62 -6.10 7.22
N ASN A 28 8.77 -5.68 7.77
CA ASN A 28 9.04 -5.70 9.21
C ASN A 28 8.41 -4.53 9.98
N GLN A 29 7.75 -3.57 9.32
CA GLN A 29 7.06 -2.48 10.01
C GLN A 29 5.79 -3.00 10.66
N LEU A 30 5.55 -2.59 11.90
CA LEU A 30 4.32 -2.89 12.64
C LEU A 30 3.43 -1.64 12.70
N PRO A 31 2.10 -1.81 12.63
CA PRO A 31 1.37 -3.07 12.53
C PRO A 31 1.17 -3.58 11.09
N ASP A 32 1.38 -2.74 10.08
CA ASP A 32 0.79 -2.94 8.74
C ASP A 32 1.77 -3.44 7.67
N GLY A 33 3.07 -3.59 7.97
CA GLY A 33 4.10 -3.88 6.98
C GLY A 33 3.81 -5.10 6.10
N GLN A 34 3.34 -6.19 6.70
CA GLN A 34 2.95 -7.41 5.97
C GLN A 34 1.74 -7.18 5.05
N GLU A 35 0.76 -6.38 5.49
CA GLU A 35 -0.41 -6.05 4.68
C GLU A 35 -0.03 -5.12 3.53
N ILE A 36 0.86 -4.15 3.75
CA ILE A 36 1.38 -3.26 2.68
C ILE A 36 2.06 -4.10 1.58
N VAL A 37 2.98 -5.00 1.93
CA VAL A 37 3.65 -5.87 0.96
C VAL A 37 2.65 -6.78 0.23
N SER A 38 1.68 -7.34 0.96
CA SER A 38 0.63 -8.19 0.37
C SER A 38 -0.28 -7.40 -0.57
N SER A 39 -0.62 -6.17 -0.22
CA SER A 39 -1.40 -5.24 -1.04
C SER A 39 -0.68 -4.90 -2.34
N MET A 40 0.61 -4.59 -2.30
CA MET A 40 1.39 -4.32 -3.51
C MET A 40 1.51 -5.54 -4.42
N LYS A 41 1.57 -6.76 -3.88
CA LYS A 41 1.51 -8.00 -4.67
C LYS A 41 0.15 -8.22 -5.36
N ARG A 42 -0.93 -7.69 -4.80
CA ARG A 42 -2.30 -7.77 -5.35
C ARG A 42 -2.64 -6.59 -6.26
N ALA A 43 -1.85 -5.52 -6.22
CA ALA A 43 -2.13 -4.29 -6.91
C ALA A 43 -2.08 -4.47 -8.44
N VAL A 44 -3.01 -3.83 -9.13
CA VAL A 44 -3.14 -3.89 -10.59
C VAL A 44 -3.04 -2.50 -11.20
N LEU A 45 -2.32 -2.38 -12.31
CA LEU A 45 -2.30 -1.17 -13.11
C LEU A 45 -3.55 -1.12 -14.00
N THR A 46 -4.30 -0.05 -13.89
CA THR A 46 -5.49 0.20 -14.72
C THR A 46 -5.13 0.88 -16.04
N GLU A 47 -6.03 0.83 -17.00
CA GLU A 47 -5.87 1.48 -18.32
C GLU A 47 -5.66 3.01 -18.23
N LEU A 48 -6.04 3.63 -17.11
CA LEU A 48 -5.91 5.06 -16.84
C LEU A 48 -4.57 5.42 -16.16
N GLY A 49 -3.65 4.47 -16.01
CA GLY A 49 -2.36 4.68 -15.34
C GLY A 49 -2.46 4.81 -13.82
N LEU A 50 -3.61 4.44 -13.23
CA LEU A 50 -3.78 4.34 -11.78
C LEU A 50 -3.51 2.92 -11.32
N ILE A 51 -2.93 2.77 -10.14
CA ILE A 51 -2.82 1.49 -9.45
C ILE A 51 -4.04 1.33 -8.55
N GLU A 52 -4.70 0.17 -8.60
CA GLU A 52 -5.80 -0.20 -7.71
C GLU A 52 -5.51 -1.50 -6.94
N TRP A 53 -5.90 -1.57 -5.67
CA TRP A 53 -5.85 -2.80 -4.86
C TRP A 53 -6.93 -2.81 -3.79
N PHE A 54 -7.19 -4.00 -3.25
CA PHE A 54 -7.98 -4.16 -2.04
C PHE A 54 -7.10 -4.47 -0.86
N GLU A 55 -7.39 -3.85 0.28
CA GLU A 55 -6.71 -4.10 1.55
C GLU A 55 -7.69 -4.30 2.68
N THR A 56 -7.28 -5.08 3.68
CA THR A 56 -8.05 -5.25 4.91
C THR A 56 -7.43 -4.38 5.99
N CYS A 57 -8.12 -3.29 6.34
CA CYS A 57 -7.71 -2.46 7.46
C CYS A 57 -8.53 -2.82 8.71
N PHE A 58 -7.81 -3.00 9.82
CA PHE A 58 -8.37 -3.37 11.13
C PHE A 58 -8.57 -2.14 12.04
N CYS A 59 -8.31 -0.93 11.54
CA CYS A 59 -8.49 0.30 12.31
C CYS A 59 -9.96 0.51 12.71
N PRO A 60 -10.22 1.10 13.88
CA PRO A 60 -11.54 1.58 14.25
C PRO A 60 -12.02 2.60 13.22
N THR A 61 -13.25 2.45 12.73
CA THR A 61 -13.89 3.48 11.89
C THR A 61 -14.26 4.71 12.73
N PRO A 62 -14.01 5.94 12.23
CA PRO A 62 -13.36 6.29 10.96
C PRO A 62 -11.83 6.13 11.06
N LEU A 63 -11.18 5.78 9.93
CA LEU A 63 -9.72 5.57 9.76
C LEU A 63 -8.86 6.73 10.30
N GLN A 64 -8.77 6.88 11.61
CA GLN A 64 -8.21 8.08 12.24
C GLN A 64 -6.68 8.04 12.20
N HIS A 65 -6.10 6.86 12.42
CA HIS A 65 -4.66 6.65 12.36
C HIS A 65 -4.09 7.03 10.98
N GLU A 66 -4.70 6.53 9.91
CA GLU A 66 -4.27 6.83 8.53
C GLU A 66 -4.50 8.29 8.10
N ARG A 67 -5.36 9.05 8.79
CA ARG A 67 -5.54 10.49 8.52
C ARG A 67 -4.52 11.37 9.24
N GLU A 68 -3.96 10.88 10.34
CA GLU A 68 -3.02 11.63 11.18
C GLU A 68 -1.56 11.43 10.76
N THR A 69 -1.30 10.52 9.83
CA THR A 69 0.04 10.19 9.30
C THR A 69 0.19 10.65 7.85
#